data_AF-A0A5E4JM45-F1
#
_entry.id   AF-A0A5E4JM45-F1
#
_cell.length_a   1.000
_cell.length_b   1.000
_cell.length_c   1.000
_cell.angle_alpha   90.00
_cell.angle_beta   90.00
_cell.angle_gamma   90.00
#
_symmetry.space_group_name_H-M   'P 1'
#
loop_
_entity.id
_entity.type
_entity.pdbx_description
1 polymer ?
#
loop_
_entity_poly.entity_id
_entity_poly.type
_entity_poly.pdbx_seq_one_letter_code
_entity_poly.pdbx_strand_id
1 'polypeptide(L)'
;MTEEKREDKEGETHIAIFNGKAIRRKFVNDKWFFSVVDIIGVLTESDKPRDYWYRLKQREQESSGIELSTFCRQLKLKSGDGKEYETDVADTEGIFRIIQSIPSKKAEPFKRWLAKIGYERIQEIENPELAQERMKILYEQKGYSKDWIEKRLRGIAIRQELTDEWKNRGVKEELEFAILTNEISQATFGKTVEEYKKFKGLKKENLRDHMDDLELIFTMLGEAATTRIAKTKDVQGLKENKIAAKQGGEVAGNARKELELKTGESIVSEDNFLNIPQKLKKKKKRLLDNPDTKDFIS
;
A
#
# COMPACT_ATOMS: atom_id res chain seq x y z
N MET A 1 -18.87 -21.66 -1.68
CA MET A 1 -17.60 -22.05 -2.32
C MET A 1 -16.57 -21.01 -1.97
N THR A 2 -15.76 -21.33 -0.98
CA THR A 2 -14.66 -20.52 -0.47
C THR A 2 -13.50 -20.57 -1.46
N GLU A 3 -13.19 -19.44 -2.10
CA GLU A 3 -11.91 -19.27 -2.79
C GLU A 3 -10.81 -19.24 -1.73
N GLU A 4 -10.14 -20.37 -1.51
CA GLU A 4 -8.86 -20.41 -0.83
C GLU A 4 -7.86 -19.57 -1.64
N LYS A 5 -7.57 -18.36 -1.16
CA LYS A 5 -6.43 -17.58 -1.66
C LYS A 5 -5.16 -18.37 -1.35
N ARG A 6 -4.60 -19.00 -2.39
CA ARG A 6 -3.31 -19.70 -2.36
C ARG A 6 -2.26 -18.75 -1.79
N GLU A 7 -1.57 -19.20 -0.74
CA GLU A 7 -0.34 -18.56 -0.29
C GLU A 7 0.68 -18.64 -1.44
N ASP A 8 1.14 -17.48 -1.93
CA ASP A 8 2.12 -17.41 -2.99
C ASP A 8 3.46 -17.97 -2.47
N LYS A 9 3.72 -19.26 -2.72
CA LYS A 9 4.98 -19.91 -2.35
C LYS A 9 6.13 -19.34 -3.18
N GLU A 10 7.23 -19.03 -2.50
CA GLU A 10 8.46 -18.59 -3.14
C GLU A 10 9.00 -19.66 -4.08
N GLY A 11 9.43 -19.26 -5.28
CA GLY A 11 9.96 -20.18 -6.27
C GLY A 11 8.94 -20.93 -7.14
N GLU A 12 7.63 -20.84 -6.88
CA GLU A 12 6.61 -21.45 -7.74
C GLU A 12 6.22 -20.54 -8.94
N THR A 13 5.81 -21.15 -10.05
CA THR A 13 5.28 -20.40 -11.20
C THR A 13 3.82 -20.03 -10.93
N HIS A 14 3.52 -18.73 -10.98
CA HIS A 14 2.20 -18.14 -10.80
C HIS A 14 1.70 -17.53 -12.11
N ILE A 15 0.38 -17.33 -12.22
CA ILE A 15 -0.25 -16.71 -13.39
C ILE A 15 -0.90 -15.39 -12.97
N ALA A 16 -0.51 -14.30 -13.61
CA ALA A 16 -1.23 -13.04 -13.59
C ALA A 16 -2.09 -12.92 -14.86
N ILE A 17 -3.29 -12.34 -14.75
CA ILE A 17 -4.17 -12.11 -15.89
C ILE A 17 -4.08 -10.62 -16.26
N PHE A 18 -3.73 -10.33 -17.51
CA PHE A 18 -3.69 -8.98 -18.06
C PHE A 18 -4.42 -8.95 -19.41
N ASN A 19 -5.44 -8.12 -19.53
CA ASN A 19 -6.33 -8.07 -20.71
C ASN A 19 -6.84 -9.45 -21.15
N GLY A 20 -7.22 -10.30 -20.19
CA GLY A 20 -7.70 -11.67 -20.45
C GLY A 20 -6.61 -12.66 -20.88
N LYS A 21 -5.34 -12.25 -20.97
CA LYS A 21 -4.20 -13.11 -21.29
C LYS A 21 -3.40 -13.46 -20.03
N ALA A 22 -2.95 -14.70 -19.97
CA ALA A 22 -2.11 -15.20 -18.89
C ALA A 22 -0.65 -14.74 -19.08
N ILE A 23 -0.06 -14.21 -18.01
CA ILE A 23 1.37 -13.87 -17.92
C ILE A 23 1.95 -14.70 -16.78
N ARG A 24 2.94 -15.53 -17.09
CA ARG A 24 3.66 -16.30 -16.07
C ARG A 24 4.56 -15.37 -15.27
N ARG A 25 4.55 -15.55 -13.96
CA ARG A 25 5.40 -14.81 -13.03
C ARG A 25 5.93 -15.70 -11.91
N LYS A 26 6.99 -15.29 -11.25
CA LYS A 26 7.62 -16.02 -10.15
C LYS A 26 8.06 -15.03 -9.09
N PHE A 27 7.80 -15.36 -7.82
CA PHE A 27 8.24 -14.56 -6.68
C PHE A 27 9.60 -15.07 -6.22
N VAL A 28 10.60 -14.20 -6.20
CA VAL A 28 11.99 -14.51 -5.84
C VAL A 28 12.59 -13.30 -5.13
N ASN A 29 13.19 -13.50 -3.96
CA ASN A 29 13.88 -12.45 -3.20
C ASN A 29 12.99 -11.20 -3.01
N ASP A 30 11.76 -11.43 -2.54
CA ASP A 30 10.75 -10.39 -2.30
C ASP A 30 10.30 -9.58 -3.54
N LYS A 31 10.61 -10.04 -4.75
CA LYS A 31 10.22 -9.39 -6.01
C LYS A 31 9.47 -10.33 -6.94
N TRP A 32 8.50 -9.78 -7.65
CA TRP A 32 7.84 -10.45 -8.75
C TRP A 32 8.65 -10.29 -10.04
N PHE A 33 8.98 -11.41 -10.67
CA PHE A 33 9.56 -11.49 -12.00
C PHE A 33 8.53 -12.02 -12.99
N PHE A 34 8.41 -11.37 -14.14
CA PHE A 34 7.40 -11.67 -15.16
C PHE A 34 8.07 -12.20 -16.42
N SER A 35 7.44 -13.16 -17.09
CA SER A 35 7.91 -13.66 -18.39
C SER A 35 7.87 -12.55 -19.44
N VAL A 36 9.05 -12.22 -19.99
CA VAL A 36 9.19 -11.20 -21.04
C VAL A 36 8.47 -11.63 -22.31
N VAL A 37 8.58 -12.92 -22.66
CA VAL A 37 7.94 -13.51 -23.85
C VAL A 37 6.42 -13.44 -23.76
N ASP A 38 5.84 -13.72 -22.59
CA ASP A 38 4.38 -13.64 -22.40
C ASP A 38 3.90 -12.19 -22.55
N ILE A 39 4.61 -11.22 -21.96
CA ILE A 39 4.32 -9.78 -22.08
C ILE A 39 4.40 -9.32 -23.54
N ILE A 40 5.43 -9.75 -24.27
CA ILE A 40 5.54 -9.49 -25.70
C ILE A 40 4.33 -10.06 -26.45
N GLY A 41 3.91 -11.29 -26.14
CA GLY A 41 2.72 -11.89 -26.73
C GLY A 41 1.44 -11.08 -26.47
N VAL A 42 1.30 -10.50 -25.28
CA VAL A 42 0.14 -9.63 -24.97
C VAL A 42 0.22 -8.30 -25.70
N LEU A 43 1.38 -7.65 -25.72
CA LEU A 43 1.55 -6.29 -26.24
C LEU A 43 1.82 -6.21 -27.74
N THR A 44 2.05 -7.34 -28.42
CA THR A 44 2.31 -7.38 -29.87
C THR A 44 1.31 -8.23 -30.63
N GLU A 45 0.64 -9.18 -29.97
CA GLU A 45 -0.13 -10.25 -30.62
C GLU A 45 0.62 -11.04 -31.68
N SER A 46 1.94 -11.07 -31.57
CA SER A 46 2.72 -11.96 -32.43
C SER A 46 2.34 -13.41 -32.16
N ASP A 47 2.09 -14.18 -33.22
CA ASP A 47 1.94 -15.64 -33.14
C ASP A 47 3.24 -16.34 -32.70
N LYS A 48 4.38 -15.63 -32.80
CA LYS A 48 5.71 -16.10 -32.37
C LYS A 48 6.40 -15.09 -31.45
N PRO A 49 5.94 -14.94 -30.18
CA PRO A 49 6.49 -13.95 -29.26
C PRO A 49 7.98 -14.14 -28.95
N ARG A 50 8.50 -15.39 -29.00
CA ARG A 50 9.94 -15.67 -28.83
C ARG A 50 10.78 -15.10 -29.97
N ASP A 51 10.33 -15.29 -31.21
CA ASP A 51 11.00 -14.74 -32.39
C ASP A 51 10.92 -13.21 -32.38
N TYR A 52 9.77 -12.66 -31.98
CA TYR A 52 9.61 -11.23 -31.81
C TYR A 52 10.60 -10.69 -30.76
N TRP A 53 10.73 -11.37 -29.62
CA TRP A 53 11.68 -10.99 -28.56
C TRP A 53 13.12 -10.98 -29.07
N TYR A 54 13.54 -12.05 -29.75
CA TYR A 54 14.88 -12.13 -30.33
C TYR A 54 15.17 -10.96 -31.28
N ARG A 55 14.25 -10.69 -32.22
CA ARG A 55 14.39 -9.58 -33.17
C ARG A 55 14.33 -8.21 -32.48
N LEU A 56 13.53 -8.07 -31.43
CA LEU A 56 13.45 -6.83 -30.66
C LEU A 56 14.79 -6.53 -29.98
N LYS A 57 15.45 -7.54 -29.38
CA LYS A 57 16.79 -7.38 -28.79
C LYS A 57 17.82 -6.92 -29.81
N GLN A 58 17.87 -7.58 -30.97
CA GLN A 58 18.81 -7.21 -32.05
C GLN A 58 18.57 -5.79 -32.53
N ARG A 59 17.32 -5.44 -32.85
CA ARG A 59 16.95 -4.11 -33.31
C ARG A 59 17.37 -3.02 -32.33
N GLU A 60 17.10 -3.20 -31.04
CA GLU A 60 17.49 -2.19 -30.04
C GLU A 60 19.00 -2.08 -29.88
N GLN A 61 19.71 -3.20 -29.88
CA GLN A 61 21.16 -3.20 -29.87
C GLN A 61 21.74 -2.43 -31.06
N GLU A 62 21.18 -2.63 -32.25
CA GLU A 62 21.61 -1.95 -33.47
C GLU A 62 21.24 -0.46 -33.49
N SER A 63 20.03 -0.10 -33.04
CA SER A 63 19.53 1.27 -33.17
C SER A 63 19.98 2.22 -32.05
N SER A 64 20.06 1.72 -30.81
CA SER A 64 20.34 2.54 -29.62
C SER A 64 21.56 2.08 -28.83
N GLY A 65 22.16 0.94 -29.21
CA GLY A 65 23.27 0.33 -28.46
C GLY A 65 22.83 -0.40 -27.18
N ILE A 66 21.52 -0.51 -26.94
CA ILE A 66 20.98 -1.01 -25.67
C ILE A 66 20.73 -2.51 -25.73
N GLU A 67 21.42 -3.25 -24.86
CA GLU A 67 21.23 -4.69 -24.72
C GLU A 67 20.07 -5.00 -23.77
N LEU A 68 18.87 -5.27 -24.31
CA LEU A 68 17.69 -5.52 -23.48
C LEU A 68 17.81 -6.76 -22.56
N SER A 69 18.71 -7.70 -22.87
CA SER A 69 18.98 -8.86 -22.01
C SER A 69 19.52 -8.46 -20.63
N THR A 70 20.15 -7.28 -20.52
CA THR A 70 20.72 -6.78 -19.24
C THR A 70 19.65 -6.48 -18.19
N PHE A 71 18.41 -6.21 -18.61
CA PHE A 71 17.26 -6.02 -17.73
C PHE A 71 16.59 -7.34 -17.33
N CYS A 72 17.07 -8.47 -17.86
CA CYS A 72 16.47 -9.78 -17.67
C CYS A 72 17.31 -10.66 -16.73
N ARG A 73 16.63 -11.63 -16.13
CA ARG A 73 17.21 -12.83 -15.52
C ARG A 73 16.65 -14.06 -16.22
N GLN A 74 17.26 -15.21 -16.00
CA GLN A 74 16.70 -16.48 -16.47
C GLN A 74 16.18 -17.27 -15.29
N LEU A 75 14.88 -17.57 -15.32
CA LEU A 75 14.23 -18.44 -14.34
C LEU A 75 13.51 -19.59 -15.05
N LYS A 76 13.51 -20.76 -14.40
CA LYS A 76 12.68 -21.88 -14.80
C LYS A 76 11.21 -21.56 -14.52
N LEU A 77 10.42 -21.49 -15.58
CA LEU A 77 8.98 -21.29 -15.55
C LEU A 77 8.26 -22.49 -16.16
N LYS A 78 7.13 -22.87 -15.56
CA LYS A 78 6.27 -23.92 -16.09
C LYS A 78 5.66 -23.51 -17.43
N SER A 79 5.63 -24.44 -18.37
CA SER A 79 5.05 -24.31 -19.71
C SER A 79 3.71 -25.05 -19.80
N GLY A 80 2.99 -24.87 -20.92
CA GLY A 80 1.67 -25.49 -21.14
C GLY A 80 1.68 -27.02 -21.19
N ASP A 81 2.84 -27.62 -21.48
CA ASP A 81 3.10 -29.07 -21.42
C ASP A 81 3.47 -29.56 -20.01
N GLY A 82 3.46 -28.67 -19.01
CA GLY A 82 3.75 -28.98 -17.61
C GLY A 82 5.24 -29.06 -17.26
N LYS A 83 6.14 -28.98 -18.24
CA LYS A 83 7.60 -28.96 -18.03
C LYS A 83 8.09 -27.55 -17.69
N GLU A 84 9.24 -27.46 -17.05
CA GLU A 84 9.89 -26.18 -16.74
C GLU A 84 11.01 -25.86 -17.72
N TYR A 85 11.05 -24.61 -18.19
CA TYR A 85 12.05 -24.12 -19.12
C TYR A 85 12.65 -22.80 -18.65
N GLU A 86 13.93 -22.61 -18.89
CA GLU A 86 14.59 -21.32 -18.70
C GLU A 86 13.93 -20.28 -19.61
N THR A 87 13.48 -19.20 -19.01
CA THR A 87 12.75 -18.12 -19.67
C THR A 87 13.32 -16.80 -19.20
N ASP A 88 13.54 -15.88 -20.14
CA ASP A 88 13.87 -14.49 -19.82
C ASP A 88 12.71 -13.87 -19.04
N VAL A 89 13.01 -13.42 -17.82
CA VAL A 89 12.09 -12.76 -16.91
C VAL A 89 12.68 -11.42 -16.47
N ALA A 90 11.83 -10.45 -16.16
CA ALA A 90 12.27 -9.18 -15.58
C ALA A 90 11.33 -8.75 -14.46
N ASP A 91 11.83 -7.94 -13.53
CA ASP A 91 10.98 -7.30 -12.54
C ASP A 91 10.19 -6.13 -13.18
N THR A 92 9.35 -5.46 -12.39
CA THR A 92 8.47 -4.40 -12.89
C THR A 92 9.22 -3.30 -13.64
N GLU A 93 10.36 -2.86 -13.12
CA GLU A 93 11.18 -1.80 -13.73
C GLU A 93 11.79 -2.28 -15.06
N GLY A 94 12.39 -3.48 -15.07
CA GLY A 94 12.94 -4.08 -16.29
C GLY A 94 11.87 -4.28 -17.37
N ILE A 95 10.66 -4.71 -16.99
CA ILE A 95 9.53 -4.81 -17.91
C ILE A 95 9.15 -3.44 -18.46
N PHE A 96 9.04 -2.40 -17.64
CA PHE A 96 8.71 -1.05 -18.11
C PHE A 96 9.74 -0.55 -19.12
N ARG A 97 11.03 -0.83 -18.88
CA ARG A 97 12.10 -0.49 -19.82
C ARG A 97 11.97 -1.24 -21.15
N ILE A 98 11.68 -2.54 -21.11
CA ILE A 98 11.49 -3.37 -22.33
C ILE A 98 10.27 -2.88 -23.12
N ILE A 99 9.16 -2.54 -22.46
CA ILE A 99 7.94 -2.07 -23.12
C ILE A 99 8.21 -0.83 -23.98
N GLN A 100 9.08 0.09 -23.55
CA GLN A 100 9.45 1.28 -24.33
C GLN A 100 9.98 0.92 -25.72
N SER A 101 10.68 -0.20 -25.84
CA SER A 101 11.29 -0.68 -27.07
C SER A 101 10.33 -1.42 -27.99
N ILE A 102 9.11 -1.78 -27.56
CA ILE A 102 8.15 -2.53 -28.38
C ILE A 102 7.44 -1.59 -29.39
N PRO A 103 7.66 -1.69 -30.71
CA PRO A 103 6.96 -0.87 -31.70
C PRO A 103 5.60 -1.50 -32.06
N SER A 104 4.66 -1.47 -31.11
CA SER A 104 3.31 -2.01 -31.29
C SER A 104 2.26 -0.99 -30.86
N LYS A 105 1.17 -0.89 -31.65
CA LYS A 105 -0.01 -0.08 -31.30
C LYS A 105 -0.64 -0.53 -29.96
N LYS A 106 -0.46 -1.78 -29.55
CA LYS A 106 -0.97 -2.28 -28.25
C LYS A 106 -0.08 -1.93 -27.06
N ALA A 107 1.19 -1.62 -27.30
CA ALA A 107 2.07 -1.07 -26.26
C ALA A 107 1.82 0.44 -26.06
N GLU A 108 1.29 1.14 -27.07
CA GLU A 108 1.12 2.59 -27.06
C GLU A 108 0.29 3.14 -25.88
N PRO A 109 -0.89 2.57 -25.51
CA PRO A 109 -1.61 3.02 -24.32
C PRO A 109 -0.77 2.96 -23.05
N PHE A 110 0.07 1.94 -22.91
CA PHE A 110 0.95 1.77 -21.77
C PHE A 110 2.09 2.80 -21.78
N LYS A 111 2.69 3.07 -22.94
CA LYS A 111 3.72 4.11 -23.09
C LYS A 111 3.17 5.51 -22.80
N ARG A 112 1.98 5.83 -23.30
CA ARG A 112 1.29 7.09 -22.99
C ARG A 112 0.99 7.22 -21.50
N TRP A 113 0.57 6.13 -20.86
CA TRP A 113 0.39 6.11 -19.42
C TRP A 113 1.70 6.41 -18.69
N LEU A 114 2.81 5.75 -19.04
CA LEU A 114 4.14 6.05 -18.46
C LEU A 114 4.58 7.51 -18.69
N ALA A 115 4.38 8.04 -19.89
CA ALA A 115 4.68 9.44 -20.21
C ALA A 115 3.83 10.40 -19.36
N LYS A 116 2.54 10.11 -19.18
CA LYS A 116 1.66 10.88 -18.32
C LYS A 116 2.13 10.85 -16.87
N ILE A 117 2.45 9.67 -16.33
CA ILE A 117 2.98 9.54 -14.97
C ILE A 117 4.28 10.33 -14.81
N GLY A 118 5.20 10.23 -15.78
CA GLY A 118 6.47 10.98 -15.78
C GLY A 118 6.24 12.49 -15.76
N TYR A 119 5.32 12.98 -16.58
CA TYR A 119 4.91 14.39 -16.57
C TYR A 119 4.30 14.81 -15.23
N GLU A 120 3.35 14.04 -14.69
CA GLU A 120 2.76 14.27 -13.37
C GLU A 120 3.82 14.29 -12.27
N ARG A 121 4.86 13.42 -12.33
CA ARG A 121 5.97 13.45 -11.36
C ARG A 121 6.76 14.75 -11.42
N ILE A 122 7.04 15.27 -12.61
CA ILE A 122 7.74 16.55 -12.80
C ILE A 122 6.90 17.70 -12.23
N GLN A 123 5.60 17.72 -12.53
CA GLN A 123 4.68 18.72 -11.97
C GLN A 123 4.62 18.66 -10.44
N GLU A 124 4.65 17.46 -9.85
CA GLU A 124 4.69 17.30 -8.39
C GLU A 124 6.01 17.80 -7.76
N ILE A 125 7.12 17.79 -8.50
CA ILE A 125 8.39 18.36 -8.02
C ILE A 125 8.30 19.90 -8.00
N GLU A 126 7.70 20.49 -9.03
CA GLU A 126 7.49 21.94 -9.12
C GLU A 126 6.42 22.44 -8.15
N ASN A 127 5.35 21.65 -7.96
CA ASN A 127 4.26 21.93 -7.04
C ASN A 127 3.93 20.69 -6.18
N PRO A 128 4.56 20.56 -4.99
CA PRO A 128 4.35 19.44 -4.07
C PRO A 128 2.90 19.25 -3.60
N GLU A 129 2.04 20.28 -3.66
CA GLU A 129 0.63 20.15 -3.29
C GLU A 129 -0.12 19.17 -4.21
N LEU A 130 0.32 19.03 -5.46
CA LEU A 130 -0.24 18.04 -6.39
C LEU A 130 -0.04 16.61 -5.91
N ALA A 131 1.05 16.33 -5.18
CA ALA A 131 1.29 15.02 -4.60
C ALA A 131 0.31 14.70 -3.46
N GLN A 132 -0.03 15.72 -2.66
CA GLN A 132 -1.05 15.60 -1.62
C GLN A 132 -2.44 15.41 -2.23
N GLU A 133 -2.76 16.10 -3.32
CA GLU A 133 -4.04 15.93 -4.01
C GLU A 133 -4.16 14.55 -4.65
N ARG A 134 -3.10 14.06 -5.29
CA ARG A 134 -3.04 12.67 -5.77
C ARG A 134 -3.28 11.67 -4.64
N MET A 135 -2.75 11.93 -3.45
CA MET A 135 -2.97 11.06 -2.30
C MET A 135 -4.46 10.99 -1.91
N LYS A 136 -5.18 12.12 -1.93
CA LYS A 136 -6.63 12.14 -1.71
C LYS A 136 -7.35 11.30 -2.75
N ILE A 137 -7.08 11.55 -4.03
CA ILE A 137 -7.69 10.83 -5.16
C ILE A 137 -7.49 9.31 -5.02
N LEU A 138 -6.30 8.86 -4.60
CA LEU A 138 -6.01 7.43 -4.39
C LEU A 138 -6.88 6.80 -3.29
N TYR A 139 -7.16 7.53 -2.20
CA TYR A 139 -8.08 7.03 -1.18
C TYR A 139 -9.55 7.14 -1.62
N GLU A 140 -9.94 8.19 -2.34
CA GLU A 140 -11.29 8.31 -2.90
C GLU A 140 -11.60 7.15 -3.86
N GLN A 141 -10.64 6.77 -4.71
CA GLN A 141 -10.74 5.62 -5.62
C GLN A 141 -10.87 4.29 -4.88
N LYS A 142 -10.29 4.17 -3.67
CA LYS A 142 -10.49 3.02 -2.77
C LYS A 142 -11.86 3.05 -2.07
N GLY A 143 -12.59 4.17 -2.16
CA GLY A 143 -13.95 4.34 -1.65
C GLY A 143 -14.04 4.99 -0.27
N TYR A 144 -12.95 5.53 0.28
CA TYR A 144 -12.98 6.21 1.57
C TYR A 144 -13.75 7.52 1.49
N SER A 145 -14.39 7.94 2.60
CA SER A 145 -15.08 9.23 2.67
C SER A 145 -14.08 10.38 2.77
N LYS A 146 -14.44 11.56 2.25
CA LYS A 146 -13.61 12.77 2.34
C LYS A 146 -13.21 13.10 3.78
N ASP A 147 -14.17 13.06 4.71
CA ASP A 147 -13.94 13.30 6.14
C ASP A 147 -12.92 12.33 6.76
N TRP A 148 -12.90 11.08 6.32
CA TRP A 148 -11.92 10.10 6.79
C TRP A 148 -10.54 10.37 6.16
N ILE A 149 -10.51 10.70 4.87
CA ILE A 149 -9.28 11.02 4.12
C ILE A 149 -8.57 12.21 4.75
N GLU A 150 -9.29 13.28 5.10
CA GLU A 150 -8.71 14.45 5.76
C GLU A 150 -8.07 14.11 7.10
N LYS A 151 -8.75 13.31 7.94
CA LYS A 151 -8.19 12.82 9.22
C LYS A 151 -6.95 11.96 8.99
N ARG A 152 -7.01 11.06 8.01
CA ARG A 152 -5.88 10.19 7.67
C ARG A 152 -4.66 10.98 7.23
N LEU A 153 -4.84 11.99 6.38
CA LEU A 153 -3.76 12.88 5.92
C LEU A 153 -3.13 13.66 7.08
N ARG A 154 -3.94 14.23 7.97
CA ARG A 154 -3.43 14.88 9.19
C ARG A 154 -2.63 13.92 10.06
N GLY A 155 -3.12 12.69 10.22
CA GLY A 155 -2.42 11.65 10.96
C GLY A 155 -1.08 11.26 10.33
N ILE A 156 -0.92 11.33 9.01
CA ILE A 156 0.40 11.12 8.37
C ILE A 156 1.37 12.23 8.75
N ALA A 157 0.94 13.49 8.72
CA ALA A 157 1.78 14.61 9.10
C ALA A 157 2.23 14.52 10.57
N ILE A 158 1.31 14.21 11.49
CA ILE A 158 1.63 14.02 12.92
C ILE A 158 2.61 12.86 13.13
N ARG A 159 2.39 11.73 12.45
CA ARG A 159 3.29 10.58 12.52
C ARG A 159 4.68 10.92 11.97
N GLN A 160 4.75 11.66 10.86
CA GLN A 160 6.01 12.07 10.25
C GLN A 160 6.81 12.95 11.22
N GLU A 161 6.16 13.94 11.84
CA GLU A 161 6.78 14.78 12.87
C GLU A 161 7.33 13.94 14.03
N LEU A 162 6.56 12.99 14.54
CA LEU A 162 7.01 12.09 15.61
C LEU A 162 8.24 11.26 15.18
N THR A 163 8.22 10.70 13.97
CA THR A 163 9.35 9.89 13.49
C THR A 163 10.61 10.73 13.25
N ASP A 164 10.46 11.97 12.79
CA ASP A 164 11.60 12.87 12.61
C ASP A 164 12.15 13.33 13.96
N GLU A 165 11.29 13.57 14.94
CA GLU A 165 11.71 13.84 16.32
C GLU A 165 12.53 12.68 16.90
N TRP A 166 12.08 11.44 16.71
CA TRP A 166 12.83 10.26 17.14
C TRP A 166 14.20 10.15 16.45
N LYS A 167 14.29 10.40 15.14
CA LYS A 167 15.57 10.43 14.40
C LYS A 167 16.53 11.46 14.96
N ASN A 168 16.03 12.67 15.22
CA ASN A 168 16.81 13.76 15.79
C ASN A 168 17.32 13.43 17.19
N ARG A 169 16.65 12.52 17.90
CA ARG A 169 16.98 12.05 19.26
C ARG A 169 17.75 10.73 19.28
N GLY A 170 18.32 10.32 18.15
CA GLY A 170 19.21 9.16 18.07
C GLY A 170 18.53 7.79 17.93
N VAL A 171 17.23 7.75 17.59
CA VAL A 171 16.51 6.51 17.24
C VAL A 171 16.54 6.35 15.72
N LYS A 172 17.14 5.28 15.20
CA LYS A 172 17.48 5.19 13.77
C LYS A 172 17.00 3.92 13.08
N GLU A 173 16.73 2.86 13.83
CA GLU A 173 16.36 1.57 13.24
C GLU A 173 14.84 1.44 13.07
N GLU A 174 14.38 0.80 11.99
CA GLU A 174 12.95 0.57 11.77
C GLU A 174 12.30 -0.25 12.90
N LEU A 175 13.05 -1.20 13.47
CA LEU A 175 12.61 -2.00 14.60
C LEU A 175 12.36 -1.13 15.85
N GLU A 176 13.17 -0.10 16.06
CA GLU A 176 12.98 0.84 17.17
C GLU A 176 11.70 1.66 17.00
N PHE A 177 11.41 2.16 15.80
CA PHE A 177 10.15 2.86 15.51
C PHE A 177 8.93 1.96 15.72
N ALA A 178 9.04 0.67 15.39
CA ALA A 178 7.98 -0.31 15.62
C ALA A 178 7.75 -0.52 17.13
N ILE A 179 8.82 -0.63 17.93
CA ILE A 179 8.75 -0.74 19.40
C ILE A 179 8.03 0.48 19.98
N LEU A 180 8.47 1.69 19.63
CA LEU A 180 7.88 2.93 20.15
C LEU A 180 6.42 3.10 19.72
N THR A 181 6.09 2.76 18.47
CA THR A 181 4.70 2.77 17.99
C THR A 181 3.84 1.76 18.77
N ASN A 182 4.38 0.59 19.12
CA ASN A 182 3.68 -0.40 19.93
C ASN A 182 3.41 0.10 21.35
N GLU A 183 4.35 0.81 21.98
CA GLU A 183 4.12 1.41 23.32
C GLU A 183 2.97 2.42 23.29
N ILE A 184 2.92 3.29 22.27
CA ILE A 184 1.82 4.25 22.10
C ILE A 184 0.49 3.52 21.91
N SER A 185 0.44 2.52 21.00
CA SER A 185 -0.77 1.74 20.73
C SER A 185 -1.26 0.99 21.96
N GLN A 186 -0.34 0.36 22.69
CA GLN A 186 -0.66 -0.40 23.90
C GLN A 186 -1.22 0.51 24.99
N ALA A 187 -0.60 1.66 25.24
CA ALA A 187 -1.06 2.60 26.25
C ALA A 187 -2.40 3.28 25.85
N THR A 188 -2.61 3.52 24.56
CA THR A 188 -3.83 4.17 24.04
C THR A 188 -5.02 3.19 24.03
N PHE A 189 -4.87 2.04 23.36
CA PHE A 189 -5.95 1.12 23.02
C PHE A 189 -5.92 -0.19 23.82
N GLY A 190 -4.91 -0.41 24.66
CA GLY A 190 -4.72 -1.68 25.37
C GLY A 190 -4.26 -2.83 24.46
N LYS A 191 -3.81 -2.53 23.24
CA LYS A 191 -3.36 -3.51 22.23
C LYS A 191 -2.10 -2.99 21.53
N THR A 192 -1.13 -3.88 21.32
CA THR A 192 -0.03 -3.63 20.39
C THR A 192 -0.57 -3.52 18.96
N VAL A 193 0.24 -2.98 18.03
CA VAL A 193 -0.20 -2.83 16.62
C VAL A 193 -0.59 -4.18 16.01
N GLU A 194 0.15 -5.24 16.33
CA GLU A 194 -0.10 -6.57 15.78
C GLU A 194 -1.37 -7.22 16.38
N GLU A 195 -1.58 -7.08 17.69
CA GLU A 195 -2.82 -7.53 18.33
C GLU A 195 -4.03 -6.76 17.80
N TYR A 196 -3.88 -5.46 17.54
CA TYR A 196 -4.96 -4.64 16.99
C TYR A 196 -5.28 -5.01 15.55
N LYS A 197 -4.27 -5.29 14.72
CA LYS A 197 -4.46 -5.85 13.38
C LYS A 197 -5.23 -7.15 13.42
N LYS A 198 -4.84 -8.09 14.29
CA LYS A 198 -5.54 -9.37 14.48
C LYS A 198 -6.98 -9.18 14.93
N PHE A 199 -7.21 -8.28 15.89
CA PHE A 199 -8.55 -7.93 16.38
C PHE A 199 -9.45 -7.40 15.27
N LYS A 200 -8.92 -6.59 14.34
CA LYS A 200 -9.65 -6.10 13.17
C LYS A 200 -9.67 -7.08 11.99
N GLY A 201 -9.14 -8.29 12.13
CA GLY A 201 -9.08 -9.28 11.05
C GLY A 201 -8.15 -8.90 9.88
N LEU A 202 -7.13 -8.07 10.12
CA LEU A 202 -6.14 -7.64 9.14
C LEU A 202 -4.98 -8.64 9.08
N LYS A 203 -4.41 -8.82 7.88
CA LYS A 203 -3.23 -9.68 7.67
C LYS A 203 -2.02 -8.84 7.31
N LYS A 204 -2.02 -8.26 6.11
CA LYS A 204 -0.90 -7.47 5.56
C LYS A 204 -1.22 -5.97 5.48
N GLU A 205 -2.48 -5.62 5.75
CA GLU A 205 -3.01 -4.28 5.61
C GLU A 205 -2.46 -3.31 6.68
N ASN A 206 -2.47 -2.02 6.36
CA ASN A 206 -2.07 -0.98 7.28
C ASN A 206 -3.17 -0.77 8.34
N LEU A 207 -2.83 -0.81 9.63
CA LEU A 207 -3.82 -0.66 10.71
C LEU A 207 -4.59 0.67 10.64
N ARG A 208 -3.90 1.79 10.39
CA ARG A 208 -4.50 3.14 10.38
C ARG A 208 -5.43 3.35 9.20
N ASP A 209 -5.21 2.64 8.09
CA ASP A 209 -6.14 2.66 6.95
C ASP A 209 -7.44 1.88 7.26
N HIS A 210 -7.47 1.12 8.35
CA HIS A 210 -8.60 0.30 8.78
C HIS A 210 -9.16 0.73 10.15
N MET A 211 -8.77 1.91 10.63
CA MET A 211 -9.27 2.55 11.86
C MET A 211 -10.39 3.54 11.54
N ASP A 212 -11.43 3.58 12.37
CA ASP A 212 -12.49 4.57 12.30
C ASP A 212 -12.02 5.98 12.73
N ASP A 213 -12.94 6.93 12.68
CA ASP A 213 -12.65 8.34 12.94
C ASP A 213 -12.10 8.58 14.36
N LEU A 214 -12.66 7.93 15.38
CA LEU A 214 -12.24 8.13 16.77
C LEU A 214 -10.94 7.38 17.04
N GLU A 215 -10.78 6.17 16.51
CA GLU A 215 -9.51 5.43 16.55
C GLU A 215 -8.37 6.25 15.93
N LEU A 216 -8.60 6.92 14.79
CA LEU A 216 -7.63 7.84 14.19
C LEU A 216 -7.34 9.05 15.07
N ILE A 217 -8.36 9.66 15.68
CA ILE A 217 -8.19 10.83 16.57
C ILE A 217 -7.36 10.47 17.79
N PHE A 218 -7.65 9.36 18.47
CA PHE A 218 -6.85 8.94 19.63
C PHE A 218 -5.43 8.50 19.26
N THR A 219 -5.24 7.93 18.06
CA THR A 219 -3.89 7.66 17.53
C THR A 219 -3.11 8.95 17.36
N MET A 220 -3.72 9.96 16.72
CA MET A 220 -3.10 11.28 16.53
C MET A 220 -2.77 11.97 17.86
N LEU A 221 -3.68 11.89 18.84
CA LEU A 221 -3.46 12.47 20.16
C LEU A 221 -2.28 11.80 20.88
N GLY A 222 -2.17 10.47 20.80
CA GLY A 222 -1.07 9.74 21.42
C GLY A 222 0.27 10.08 20.78
N GLU A 223 0.32 10.11 19.45
CA GLU A 223 1.52 10.47 18.68
C GLU A 223 1.96 11.92 18.97
N ALA A 224 1.03 12.89 18.93
CA ALA A 224 1.32 14.29 19.21
C ALA A 224 1.76 14.51 20.67
N ALA A 225 1.12 13.83 21.62
CA ALA A 225 1.51 13.89 23.04
C ALA A 225 2.92 13.32 23.25
N THR A 226 3.26 12.20 22.62
CA THR A 226 4.62 11.64 22.67
C THR A 226 5.65 12.64 22.13
N THR A 227 5.41 13.24 20.96
CA THR A 227 6.30 14.26 20.39
C THR A 227 6.49 15.42 21.35
N ARG A 228 5.41 15.93 21.94
CA ARG A 228 5.47 17.07 22.87
C ARG A 228 6.24 16.73 24.14
N ILE A 229 6.01 15.54 24.72
CA ILE A 229 6.73 15.06 25.90
C ILE A 229 8.21 14.90 25.59
N ALA A 230 8.55 14.30 24.44
CA ALA A 230 9.92 14.12 24.01
C ALA A 230 10.66 15.46 23.90
N LYS A 231 10.04 16.45 23.23
CA LYS A 231 10.56 17.82 23.12
C LYS A 231 10.74 18.51 24.47
N THR A 232 9.75 18.44 25.34
CA THR A 232 9.78 19.15 26.64
C THR A 232 10.77 18.56 27.62
N LYS A 233 10.94 17.23 27.64
CA LYS A 233 11.85 16.55 28.56
C LYS A 233 13.24 16.29 27.97
N ASP A 234 13.47 16.77 26.75
CA ASP A 234 14.66 16.52 25.95
C ASP A 234 15.12 15.05 25.95
N VAL A 235 14.18 14.13 25.75
CA VAL A 235 14.47 12.68 25.83
C VAL A 235 15.43 12.23 24.73
N GLN A 236 16.36 11.34 25.05
CA GLN A 236 17.37 10.85 24.11
C GLN A 236 17.42 9.32 24.02
N GLY A 237 17.68 8.82 22.81
CA GLY A 237 17.81 7.40 22.53
C GLY A 237 16.54 6.59 22.74
N LEU A 238 16.63 5.28 22.52
CA LEU A 238 15.46 4.39 22.55
C LEU A 238 14.79 4.30 23.93
N LYS A 239 15.58 4.15 25.00
CA LYS A 239 15.05 3.85 26.33
C LYS A 239 14.18 4.98 26.88
N GLU A 240 14.62 6.23 26.73
CA GLU A 240 13.87 7.39 27.21
C GLU A 240 12.67 7.68 26.31
N ASN A 241 12.84 7.54 24.98
CA ASN A 241 11.73 7.65 24.04
C ASN A 241 10.66 6.59 24.28
N LYS A 242 11.03 5.40 24.78
CA LYS A 242 10.07 4.36 25.18
C LYS A 242 9.16 4.84 26.31
N ILE A 243 9.72 5.54 27.30
CA ILE A 243 8.97 6.13 28.41
C ILE A 243 8.07 7.26 27.91
N ALA A 244 8.59 8.15 27.04
CA ALA A 244 7.80 9.21 26.43
C ALA A 244 6.65 8.68 25.54
N ALA A 245 6.90 7.61 24.79
CA ALA A 245 5.91 6.90 23.98
C ALA A 245 4.77 6.35 24.84
N LYS A 246 5.11 5.65 25.93
CA LYS A 246 4.13 5.17 26.90
C LYS A 246 3.32 6.33 27.51
N GLN A 247 3.97 7.40 27.95
CA GLN A 247 3.29 8.56 28.54
C GLN A 247 2.36 9.26 27.55
N GLY A 248 2.78 9.44 26.29
CA GLY A 248 1.92 10.01 25.26
C GLY A 248 0.71 9.13 24.95
N GLY A 249 0.90 7.81 24.87
CA GLY A 249 -0.19 6.87 24.74
C GLY A 249 -1.12 6.83 25.97
N GLU A 250 -0.60 7.03 27.19
CA GLU A 250 -1.41 7.15 28.41
C GLU A 250 -2.31 8.39 28.38
N VAL A 251 -1.81 9.53 27.88
CA VAL A 251 -2.63 10.74 27.67
C VAL A 251 -3.83 10.44 26.77
N ALA A 252 -3.59 9.82 25.62
CA ALA A 252 -4.65 9.46 24.69
C ALA A 252 -5.57 8.36 25.24
N GLY A 253 -5.00 7.36 25.92
CA GLY A 253 -5.75 6.26 26.52
C GLY A 253 -6.67 6.71 27.67
N ASN A 254 -6.23 7.68 28.46
CA ASN A 254 -7.06 8.28 29.51
C ASN A 254 -8.22 9.08 28.91
N ALA A 255 -7.93 9.92 27.91
CA ALA A 255 -8.98 10.67 27.20
C ALA A 255 -9.99 9.72 26.51
N ARG A 256 -9.51 8.62 25.92
CA ARG A 256 -10.37 7.57 25.33
C ARG A 256 -11.28 6.97 26.38
N LYS A 257 -10.73 6.48 27.49
CA LYS A 257 -11.52 5.87 28.57
C LYS A 257 -12.54 6.84 29.15
N GLU A 258 -12.18 8.11 29.30
CA GLU A 258 -13.11 9.14 29.77
C GLU A 258 -14.29 9.32 28.80
N LEU A 259 -14.02 9.34 27.49
CA LEU A 259 -15.06 9.41 26.47
C LEU A 259 -15.95 8.15 26.48
N GLU A 260 -15.36 6.96 26.56
CA GLU A 260 -16.09 5.69 26.65
C GLU A 260 -17.00 5.65 27.88
N LEU A 261 -16.53 6.15 29.03
CA LEU A 261 -17.33 6.26 30.26
C LEU A 261 -18.53 7.21 30.10
N LYS A 262 -18.36 8.34 29.40
CA LYS A 262 -19.42 9.33 29.20
C LYS A 262 -20.44 8.93 28.13
N THR A 263 -20.01 8.16 27.14
CA THR A 263 -20.85 7.74 26.00
C THR A 263 -21.47 6.37 26.19
N GLY A 264 -20.84 5.49 26.98
CA GLY A 264 -21.23 4.09 27.12
C GLY A 264 -20.80 3.21 25.93
N GLU A 265 -20.07 3.76 24.95
CA GLU A 265 -19.65 3.06 23.74
C GLU A 265 -18.13 2.84 23.75
N SER A 266 -17.68 1.66 23.30
CA SER A 266 -16.24 1.37 23.11
C SER A 266 -15.73 2.04 21.84
N ILE A 267 -14.60 2.73 21.94
CA ILE A 267 -13.89 3.30 20.78
C ILE A 267 -13.10 2.23 20.04
N VAL A 268 -12.60 1.22 20.75
CA VAL A 268 -11.89 0.10 20.13
C VAL A 268 -12.92 -0.80 19.44
N SER A 269 -12.83 -0.93 18.12
CA SER A 269 -13.80 -1.66 17.31
C SER A 269 -13.16 -2.73 16.42
N GLU A 270 -13.87 -3.84 16.19
CA GLU A 270 -13.47 -4.87 15.21
C GLU A 270 -13.72 -4.40 13.77
N ASP A 271 -14.47 -3.32 13.59
CA ASP A 271 -14.78 -2.79 12.27
C ASP A 271 -13.53 -2.36 11.51
N ASN A 272 -13.50 -2.73 10.22
CA ASN A 272 -12.41 -2.40 9.31
C ASN A 272 -12.93 -1.96 7.93
N PHE A 273 -12.00 -1.51 7.10
CA PHE A 273 -12.24 -1.06 5.72
C PHE A 273 -11.78 -2.08 4.65
N LEU A 274 -11.83 -3.39 4.90
CA LEU A 274 -11.49 -4.38 3.86
C LEU A 274 -12.51 -4.42 2.70
N ASN A 275 -13.77 -4.12 3.00
CA ASN A 275 -14.89 -4.20 2.05
C ASN A 275 -15.61 -2.85 1.88
N ILE A 276 -14.87 -1.74 1.74
CA ILE A 276 -15.43 -0.37 1.66
C ILE A 276 -16.60 -0.28 0.65
N PRO A 277 -16.50 -0.81 -0.59
CA PRO A 277 -17.60 -0.70 -1.56
C PRO A 277 -18.86 -1.46 -1.11
N GLN A 278 -18.72 -2.58 -0.42
CA GLN A 278 -19.86 -3.37 0.09
C GLN A 278 -20.42 -2.78 1.40
N LYS A 279 -19.58 -2.21 2.26
CA LYS A 279 -20.02 -1.50 3.48
C LYS A 279 -20.80 -0.23 3.13
N LEU A 280 -20.41 0.53 2.11
CA LEU A 280 -21.20 1.66 1.62
C LEU A 280 -22.57 1.23 1.07
N LYS A 281 -22.65 0.10 0.36
CA LYS A 281 -23.94 -0.49 -0.05
C LYS A 281 -24.79 -0.92 1.14
N LYS A 282 -24.21 -1.55 2.17
CA LYS A 282 -24.92 -1.94 3.40
C LYS A 282 -25.35 -0.74 4.25
N LYS A 283 -24.52 0.31 4.35
CA LYS A 283 -24.83 1.54 5.10
C LYS A 283 -25.96 2.32 4.41
N LYS A 284 -25.94 2.42 3.07
CA LYS A 284 -27.08 2.95 2.30
C LYS A 284 -28.36 2.13 2.53
N LYS A 285 -28.26 0.79 2.50
CA LYS A 285 -29.41 -0.09 2.75
C LYS A 285 -29.99 0.10 4.17
N ARG A 286 -29.15 0.12 5.20
CA ARG A 286 -29.58 0.41 6.59
C ARG A 286 -30.20 1.80 6.77
N LEU A 287 -29.69 2.82 6.08
CA LEU A 287 -30.26 4.19 6.13
C LEU A 287 -31.61 4.30 5.42
N LEU A 288 -31.86 3.47 4.39
CA LEU A 288 -33.13 3.37 3.68
C LEU A 288 -34.16 2.51 4.43
N ASP A 289 -33.69 1.56 5.24
CA ASP A 289 -34.51 0.66 6.05
C ASP A 289 -34.83 1.25 7.46
N ASN A 290 -34.33 2.45 7.79
CA ASN A 290 -34.62 3.11 9.06
C ASN A 290 -35.98 3.83 9.00
N PRO A 291 -36.96 3.51 9.88
CA PRO A 291 -38.28 4.15 9.86
C PRO A 291 -38.22 5.69 10.04
N ASP A 292 -37.23 6.18 10.78
CA ASP A 292 -37.11 7.61 11.15
C ASP A 292 -36.58 8.52 10.03
N THR A 293 -36.11 7.98 8.91
CA THR A 293 -35.61 8.77 7.76
C THR A 293 -36.65 8.96 6.66
N LYS A 294 -37.85 8.38 6.78
CA LYS A 294 -38.92 8.53 5.77
C LYS A 294 -39.64 9.88 5.80
N ASP A 295 -39.56 10.63 6.90
CA ASP A 295 -40.32 11.87 7.07
C ASP A 295 -39.57 13.15 6.63
N PHE A 296 -38.34 13.04 6.10
CA PHE A 296 -37.53 14.20 5.70
C PHE A 296 -37.35 14.37 4.18
N ILE A 297 -37.99 13.53 3.36
CA ILE A 297 -38.00 13.68 1.90
C ILE A 297 -39.43 13.48 1.40
N SER A 298 -40.26 14.51 1.59
CA SER A 298 -41.48 14.75 0.80
C SER A 298 -41.40 16.13 0.17
#